data_AF-A0A8C5R0W6-F1
#
_entry.id   AF-A0A8C5R0W6-F1
#
_cell.length_a   1.000
_cell.length_b   1.000
_cell.length_c   1.000
_cell.angle_alpha   90.00
_cell.angle_beta   90.00
_cell.angle_gamma   90.00
#
_symmetry.space_group_name_H-M   'P 1'
#
loop_
_entity.id
_entity.type
_entity.pdbx_description
1 polymer ?
#
loop_
_entity_poly.entity_id
_entity_poly.type
_entity_poly.pdbx_seq_one_letter_code
_entity_poly.pdbx_strand_id
1 'polypeptide(L)'
;MLSQLDGVVIFRISTFAIVDGEVIGINTLKVTAGISFAIPSDRIRQFLAESHDRQLKGKFLPKKKYMGVRMLQLSSNLIRELKMRDKDFPDVNSGVYVFEVIQGTAAASAGMKDHDVIISINGKSVTSTDEVSEAVRTNDTLSIVVRRGNEDIILNVVPEEMG
;
A
#
# COMPACT_ATOMS: atom_id res chain seq x y z
N MET A 1 -7.39 5.78 20.88
CA MET A 1 -7.55 4.37 21.30
C MET A 1 -8.27 3.65 20.16
N LEU A 2 -7.58 2.78 19.42
CA LEU A 2 -8.19 1.98 18.36
C LEU A 2 -8.85 0.76 19.01
N SER A 3 -10.15 0.58 18.81
CA SER A 3 -10.83 -0.69 19.06
C SER A 3 -11.02 -1.40 17.72
N GLN A 4 -10.43 -2.58 17.59
CA GLN A 4 -10.63 -3.48 16.47
C GLN A 4 -11.93 -4.25 16.71
N LEU A 5 -12.91 -4.09 15.83
CA LEU A 5 -14.12 -4.92 15.78
C LEU A 5 -14.18 -5.59 14.41
N ASP A 6 -14.09 -6.91 14.42
CA ASP A 6 -14.58 -7.87 13.43
C ASP A 6 -14.51 -7.47 11.96
N GLY A 7 -13.31 -7.57 11.37
CA GLY A 7 -13.16 -7.71 9.91
C GLY A 7 -13.55 -6.50 9.05
N VAL A 8 -13.91 -5.36 9.65
CA VAL A 8 -14.18 -4.11 8.95
C VAL A 8 -13.00 -3.17 9.14
N VAL A 9 -12.27 -2.88 8.06
CA VAL A 9 -11.27 -1.80 8.06
C VAL A 9 -12.02 -0.47 8.05
N ILE A 10 -12.30 0.06 9.24
CA ILE A 10 -12.90 1.39 9.38
C ILE A 10 -11.81 2.44 9.21
N PHE A 11 -11.70 3.00 8.01
CA PHE A 11 -10.92 4.22 7.79
C PHE A 11 -11.64 5.37 8.49
N ARG A 12 -10.98 6.02 9.47
CA ARG A 12 -11.51 7.26 10.06
C ARG A 12 -11.47 8.36 8.99
N ILE A 13 -12.62 8.66 8.42
CA ILE A 13 -12.79 9.76 7.46
C ILE A 13 -12.42 11.07 8.17
N SER A 14 -11.43 11.77 7.64
CA SER A 14 -11.00 13.04 8.21
C SER A 14 -11.76 14.21 7.59
N THR A 15 -12.01 14.20 6.26
CA THR A 15 -12.77 15.23 5.55
C THR A 15 -13.22 14.74 4.16
N PHE A 16 -14.31 15.29 3.62
CA PHE A 16 -14.75 15.08 2.23
C PHE A 16 -14.16 16.14 1.29
N ALA A 17 -13.82 15.75 0.06
CA ALA A 17 -13.44 16.69 -1.00
C ALA A 17 -14.66 16.96 -1.88
N ILE A 18 -15.07 18.23 -1.97
CA ILE A 18 -16.27 18.69 -2.69
C ILE A 18 -15.84 19.69 -3.77
N VAL A 19 -16.28 19.48 -5.00
CA VAL A 19 -16.17 20.44 -6.11
C VAL A 19 -17.56 20.61 -6.71
N ASP A 20 -18.00 21.85 -6.90
CA ASP A 20 -19.32 22.21 -7.43
C ASP A 20 -20.52 21.53 -6.73
N GLY A 21 -20.39 21.27 -5.44
CA GLY A 21 -21.43 20.61 -4.63
C GLY A 21 -21.47 19.08 -4.77
N GLU A 22 -20.58 18.49 -5.58
CA GLU A 22 -20.45 17.04 -5.71
C GLU A 22 -19.25 16.50 -4.92
N VAL A 23 -19.45 15.36 -4.24
CA VAL A 23 -18.39 14.66 -3.52
C VAL A 23 -17.51 13.93 -4.53
N ILE A 24 -16.33 14.48 -4.80
CA ILE A 24 -15.37 13.91 -5.75
C ILE A 24 -14.39 12.92 -5.09
N GLY A 25 -14.28 12.95 -3.75
CA GLY A 25 -13.47 11.97 -3.04
C GLY A 25 -13.51 12.07 -1.53
N ILE A 26 -12.93 11.06 -0.88
CA ILE A 26 -12.79 10.99 0.58
C ILE A 26 -11.31 11.14 0.94
N ASN A 27 -10.98 12.20 1.70
CA ASN A 27 -9.62 12.41 2.19
C ASN A 27 -9.35 11.42 3.33
N THR A 28 -8.44 10.48 3.07
CA THR A 28 -8.28 9.28 3.90
C THR A 28 -6.99 9.29 4.71
N LEU A 29 -5.96 10.04 4.33
CA LEU A 29 -4.69 10.14 5.08
C LEU A 29 -3.94 11.47 4.82
N LYS A 30 -3.41 12.08 5.90
CA LYS A 30 -2.39 13.14 5.83
C LYS A 30 -1.03 12.51 6.10
N VAL A 31 -0.20 12.40 5.06
CA VAL A 31 1.10 11.71 5.13
C VAL A 31 2.19 12.66 5.65
N THR A 32 2.12 13.95 5.30
CA THR A 32 2.97 15.03 5.82
C THR A 32 2.29 16.39 5.60
N ALA A 33 2.93 17.51 5.99
CA ALA A 33 2.43 18.85 5.67
C ALA A 33 2.33 19.05 4.13
N GLY A 34 1.11 19.18 3.62
CA GLY A 34 0.85 19.45 2.21
C GLY A 34 0.84 18.23 1.28
N ILE A 35 0.71 17.00 1.79
CA ILE A 35 0.37 15.82 1.00
C ILE A 35 -0.83 15.12 1.64
N SER A 36 -1.94 15.06 0.91
CA SER A 36 -3.16 14.36 1.30
C SER A 36 -3.66 13.49 0.16
N PHE A 37 -4.01 12.25 0.47
CA PHE A 37 -4.56 11.32 -0.51
C PHE A 37 -6.09 11.27 -0.41
N ALA A 38 -6.75 11.33 -1.56
CA ALA A 38 -8.19 11.11 -1.69
C ALA A 38 -8.44 9.77 -2.37
N ILE A 39 -9.41 9.01 -1.85
CA ILE A 39 -10.01 7.90 -2.60
C ILE A 39 -11.04 8.53 -3.56
N PRO A 40 -10.89 8.39 -4.89
CA PRO A 40 -11.87 8.91 -5.85
C PRO A 40 -13.23 8.25 -5.65
N SER A 41 -14.31 9.03 -5.78
CA SER A 41 -15.68 8.52 -5.60
C SER A 41 -16.03 7.37 -6.56
N ASP A 42 -15.44 7.32 -7.75
CA ASP A 42 -15.66 6.23 -8.71
C ASP A 42 -15.19 4.88 -8.17
N ARG A 43 -14.10 4.86 -7.39
CA ARG A 43 -13.60 3.65 -6.74
C ARG A 43 -14.56 3.16 -5.64
N ILE A 44 -15.27 4.08 -5.00
CA ILE A 44 -16.31 3.76 -4.01
C ILE A 44 -17.53 3.16 -4.70
N ARG A 45 -17.97 3.76 -5.81
CA ARG A 45 -19.10 3.24 -6.62
C ARG A 45 -18.82 1.83 -7.13
N GLN A 46 -17.61 1.59 -7.63
CA GLN A 46 -17.19 0.27 -8.09
C GLN A 46 -17.15 -0.75 -6.93
N PHE A 47 -16.63 -0.38 -5.76
CA PHE A 47 -16.64 -1.24 -4.58
C PHE A 47 -18.06 -1.62 -4.13
N LEU A 48 -18.99 -0.66 -4.12
CA LEU A 48 -20.41 -0.90 -3.76
C LEU A 48 -21.13 -1.81 -4.77
N ALA A 49 -20.79 -1.68 -6.06
CA ALA A 49 -21.30 -2.57 -7.10
C ALA A 49 -20.74 -3.99 -6.92
N GLU A 50 -19.44 -4.12 -6.67
CA GLU A 50 -18.79 -5.42 -6.42
C GLU A 50 -19.22 -6.07 -5.09
N SER A 51 -19.61 -5.29 -4.08
CA SER A 51 -20.07 -5.83 -2.79
C SER A 51 -21.44 -6.50 -2.89
N HIS A 52 -22.35 -5.96 -3.71
CA HIS A 52 -23.66 -6.59 -3.96
C HIS A 52 -23.49 -7.97 -4.63
N ASP A 53 -22.56 -8.08 -5.58
CA ASP A 53 -22.32 -9.32 -6.33
C ASP A 53 -21.64 -10.41 -5.48
N ARG A 54 -20.85 -10.00 -4.47
CA ARG A 54 -20.21 -10.90 -3.51
C ARG A 54 -21.18 -11.50 -2.48
N GLN A 55 -22.28 -10.82 -2.13
CA GLN A 55 -23.26 -11.35 -1.18
C GLN A 55 -24.14 -12.46 -1.76
N LEU A 56 -24.34 -12.49 -3.08
CA LEU A 56 -25.24 -13.45 -3.74
C LEU A 56 -24.57 -14.80 -4.09
N LYS A 57 -23.23 -14.84 -4.12
CA LYS A 57 -22.47 -16.05 -4.44
C LYS A 57 -21.65 -16.39 -3.21
N GLY A 58 -22.06 -17.40 -2.44
CA GLY A 58 -21.29 -17.99 -1.33
C GLY A 58 -19.94 -18.57 -1.78
N LYS A 59 -19.06 -17.70 -2.29
CA LYS A 59 -17.74 -18.01 -2.77
C LYS A 59 -16.80 -17.96 -1.58
N PHE A 60 -16.22 -19.11 -1.28
CA PHE A 60 -14.99 -19.26 -0.51
C PHE A 60 -14.07 -18.07 -0.82
N LEU A 61 -13.92 -17.14 0.12
CA LEU A 61 -12.95 -16.06 -0.03
C LEU A 61 -11.60 -16.76 0.06
N PRO A 62 -10.77 -16.79 -1.00
CA PRO A 62 -9.42 -17.31 -0.87
C PRO A 62 -8.75 -16.52 0.24
N LYS A 63 -8.13 -17.22 1.20
CA LYS A 63 -7.39 -16.59 2.30
C LYS A 63 -6.44 -15.58 1.70
N LYS A 64 -6.69 -14.29 1.97
CA LYS A 64 -5.85 -13.22 1.42
C LYS A 64 -4.56 -13.20 2.22
N LYS A 65 -3.44 -13.43 1.53
CA LYS A 65 -2.12 -13.21 2.10
C LYS A 65 -1.83 -11.71 2.20
N TYR A 66 -1.17 -11.29 3.26
CA TYR A 66 -0.73 -9.91 3.45
C TYR A 66 0.65 -9.86 4.11
N MET A 67 1.37 -8.74 3.94
CA MET A 67 2.67 -8.52 4.58
C MET A 67 2.70 -7.33 5.55
N GLY A 68 1.62 -6.53 5.61
CA GLY A 68 1.51 -5.45 6.60
C GLY A 68 2.20 -4.14 6.21
N VAL A 69 2.13 -3.75 4.94
CA VAL A 69 2.70 -2.48 4.45
C VAL A 69 1.63 -1.62 3.79
N ARG A 70 1.81 -0.31 3.87
CA ARG A 70 1.11 0.63 3.00
C ARG A 70 2.09 1.20 1.99
N MET A 71 1.68 1.13 0.73
CA MET A 71 2.57 1.35 -0.39
C MET A 71 1.95 2.24 -1.47
N LEU A 72 2.81 2.89 -2.23
CA LEU A 72 2.47 3.80 -3.30
C LEU A 72 3.37 3.52 -4.51
N GLN A 73 2.78 3.38 -5.69
CA GLN A 73 3.54 3.24 -6.92
C GLN A 73 4.25 4.56 -7.25
N LEU A 74 5.54 4.49 -7.56
CA LEU A 74 6.31 5.65 -7.96
C LEU A 74 6.07 5.99 -9.43
N SER A 75 5.52 7.19 -9.66
CA SER A 75 5.51 7.83 -10.98
C SER A 75 6.66 8.83 -11.08
N SER A 76 7.08 9.17 -12.31
CA SER A 76 8.16 10.15 -12.51
C SER A 76 7.88 11.50 -11.86
N ASN A 77 6.61 11.94 -11.82
CA ASN A 77 6.22 13.18 -11.16
C ASN A 77 6.32 13.07 -9.64
N LEU A 78 5.83 11.97 -9.07
CA LEU A 78 5.88 11.72 -7.64
C LEU A 78 7.34 11.60 -7.14
N ILE A 79 8.21 10.92 -7.89
CA ILE A 79 9.64 10.84 -7.55
C ILE A 79 10.26 12.24 -7.45
N ARG A 80 9.96 13.13 -8.41
CA ARG A 80 10.45 14.51 -8.37
C ARG A 80 9.93 15.25 -7.14
N GLU A 81 8.65 15.12 -6.83
CA GLU A 81 8.04 15.75 -5.66
C GLU A 81 8.66 15.26 -4.34
N LEU A 82 8.88 13.94 -4.22
CA LEU A 82 9.50 13.33 -3.04
C LEU A 82 10.96 13.76 -2.91
N LYS A 83 11.76 13.73 -3.98
CA LYS A 83 13.15 14.22 -4.00
C LYS A 83 13.28 15.71 -3.65
N MET A 84 12.29 16.54 -4.00
CA MET A 84 12.29 17.96 -3.63
C MET A 84 12.00 18.19 -2.14
N ARG A 85 11.19 17.32 -1.52
CA ARG A 85 10.76 17.43 -0.13
C ARG A 85 11.71 16.74 0.84
N ASP A 86 12.31 15.64 0.41
CA ASP A 86 13.21 14.80 1.18
C ASP A 86 14.50 14.58 0.39
N LYS A 87 15.59 15.20 0.85
CA LYS A 87 16.90 15.11 0.21
C LYS A 87 17.53 13.72 0.38
N ASP A 88 17.08 12.97 1.37
CA ASP A 88 17.55 11.61 1.66
C ASP A 88 16.70 10.56 0.92
N PHE A 89 15.72 11.00 0.11
CA PHE A 89 14.92 10.10 -0.71
C PHE A 89 15.82 9.27 -1.64
N PRO A 90 15.63 7.95 -1.68
CA PRO A 90 16.38 7.05 -2.55
C PRO A 90 16.56 7.52 -3.99
N ASP A 91 17.77 7.35 -4.55
CA ASP A 91 17.98 7.62 -5.97
C ASP A 91 17.43 6.47 -6.83
N VAL A 92 16.12 6.53 -7.06
CA VAL A 92 15.36 5.57 -7.86
C VAL A 92 14.62 6.25 -9.01
N ASN A 93 14.42 5.50 -10.10
CA ASN A 93 13.66 5.94 -11.28
C ASN A 93 12.30 5.23 -11.39
N SER A 94 12.10 4.14 -10.65
CA SER A 94 10.87 3.35 -10.59
C SER A 94 10.88 2.52 -9.31
N GLY A 95 9.72 1.95 -8.97
CA GLY A 95 9.57 1.08 -7.81
C GLY A 95 8.28 1.34 -7.06
N VAL A 96 8.16 0.72 -5.90
CA VAL A 96 7.01 0.87 -5.01
C VAL A 96 7.49 1.39 -3.66
N TYR A 97 7.06 2.61 -3.33
CA TYR A 97 7.42 3.31 -2.10
C TYR A 97 6.60 2.80 -0.93
N VAL A 98 7.26 2.42 0.16
CA VAL A 98 6.65 1.99 1.41
C VAL A 98 6.55 3.20 2.33
N PHE A 99 5.34 3.74 2.51
CA PHE A 99 5.13 4.91 3.36
C PHE A 99 4.77 4.57 4.80
N GLU A 100 4.40 3.31 5.08
CA GLU A 100 4.12 2.82 6.43
C GLU A 100 4.31 1.31 6.50
N VAL A 101 5.07 0.85 7.49
CA VAL A 101 5.19 -0.54 7.91
C VAL A 101 4.41 -0.74 9.21
N ILE A 102 3.41 -1.63 9.17
CA ILE A 102 2.54 -1.88 10.31
C ILE A 102 3.32 -2.75 11.32
N GLN A 103 3.47 -2.27 12.54
CA GLN A 103 4.17 -3.01 13.60
C GLN A 103 3.50 -4.35 13.91
N GLY A 104 4.31 -5.36 14.23
CA GLY A 104 3.81 -6.71 14.52
C GLY A 104 3.42 -7.54 13.30
N THR A 105 3.76 -7.09 12.09
CA THR A 105 3.48 -7.82 10.84
C THR A 105 4.73 -8.49 10.24
N ALA A 106 4.55 -9.33 9.24
CA ALA A 106 5.60 -9.98 8.48
C ALA A 106 6.67 -9.02 7.94
N ALA A 107 6.28 -7.87 7.37
CA ALA A 107 7.22 -6.89 6.84
C ALA A 107 8.06 -6.25 7.95
N ALA A 108 7.45 -5.89 9.09
CA ALA A 108 8.15 -5.36 10.24
C ALA A 108 9.16 -6.37 10.79
N SER A 109 8.74 -7.64 10.92
CA SER A 109 9.58 -8.74 11.42
C SER A 109 10.76 -9.04 10.49
N ALA A 110 10.59 -8.84 9.19
CA ALA A 110 11.64 -8.97 8.19
C ALA A 110 12.61 -7.79 8.16
N GLY A 111 12.36 -6.71 8.92
CA GLY A 111 13.22 -5.52 8.96
C GLY A 111 12.95 -4.49 7.85
N MET A 112 11.79 -4.56 7.20
CA MET A 112 11.31 -3.50 6.33
C MET A 112 11.04 -2.24 7.14
N LYS A 113 11.33 -1.07 6.57
CA LYS A 113 11.15 0.22 7.22
C LYS A 113 10.32 1.14 6.34
N ASP A 114 9.71 2.12 6.99
CA ASP A 114 9.13 3.26 6.30
C ASP A 114 10.23 3.91 5.42
N HIS A 115 9.82 4.49 4.30
CA HIS A 115 10.68 5.12 3.29
C HIS A 115 11.52 4.15 2.44
N ASP A 116 11.38 2.83 2.64
CA ASP A 116 11.95 1.85 1.71
C ASP A 116 11.28 1.94 0.33
N VAL A 117 12.07 1.78 -0.74
CA VAL A 117 11.53 1.59 -2.10
C VAL A 117 11.75 0.15 -2.53
N ILE A 118 10.69 -0.60 -2.75
CA ILE A 118 10.75 -1.95 -3.31
C ILE A 118 11.10 -1.82 -4.81
N ILE A 119 12.20 -2.45 -5.21
CA ILE A 119 12.69 -2.44 -6.59
C ILE A 119 12.67 -3.82 -7.25
N SER A 120 12.67 -4.89 -6.46
CA SER A 120 12.63 -6.27 -6.96
C SER A 120 12.00 -7.23 -5.94
N ILE A 121 11.31 -8.25 -6.43
CA ILE A 121 10.78 -9.35 -5.63
C ILE A 121 11.09 -10.67 -6.35
N ASN A 122 11.71 -11.61 -5.64
CA ASN A 122 12.09 -12.93 -6.18
C ASN A 122 12.90 -12.83 -7.49
N GLY A 123 13.80 -11.84 -7.56
CA GLY A 123 14.65 -11.57 -8.73
C GLY A 123 13.94 -10.87 -9.90
N LYS A 124 12.65 -10.55 -9.79
CA LYS A 124 11.89 -9.80 -10.81
C LYS A 124 11.76 -8.34 -10.38
N SER A 125 12.13 -7.42 -11.26
CA SER A 125 11.93 -6.00 -11.04
C SER A 125 10.45 -5.67 -10.86
N VAL A 126 10.16 -4.77 -9.92
CA VAL A 126 8.81 -4.37 -9.58
C VAL A 126 8.63 -2.88 -9.76
N THR A 127 7.54 -2.49 -10.41
CA THR A 127 7.22 -1.10 -10.73
C THR A 127 5.81 -0.69 -10.34
N SER A 128 4.95 -1.63 -9.96
CA SER A 128 3.55 -1.37 -9.59
C SER A 128 3.14 -2.04 -8.29
N THR A 129 2.17 -1.45 -7.59
CA THR A 129 1.61 -2.05 -6.36
C THR A 129 0.87 -3.36 -6.63
N ASP A 130 0.38 -3.55 -7.86
CA ASP A 130 -0.30 -4.77 -8.28
C ASP A 130 0.69 -5.93 -8.41
N GLU A 131 1.89 -5.69 -8.94
CA GLU A 131 2.98 -6.69 -8.96
C GLU A 131 3.40 -7.11 -7.55
N VAL A 132 3.50 -6.17 -6.61
CA VAL A 132 3.77 -6.50 -5.19
C VAL A 132 2.65 -7.35 -4.62
N SER A 133 1.40 -6.94 -4.82
CA SER A 133 0.22 -7.65 -4.30
C SER A 133 0.11 -9.06 -4.87
N GLU A 134 0.41 -9.23 -6.15
CA GLU A 134 0.41 -10.51 -6.83
C GLU A 134 1.53 -11.42 -6.31
N ALA A 135 2.73 -10.88 -6.09
CA ALA A 135 3.83 -11.64 -5.50
C ALA A 135 3.47 -12.15 -4.10
N VAL A 136 2.90 -11.28 -3.25
CA VAL A 136 2.40 -11.62 -1.91
C VAL A 136 1.33 -12.73 -1.95
N ARG A 137 0.43 -12.68 -2.94
CA ARG A 137 -0.64 -13.66 -3.10
C ARG A 137 -0.14 -15.04 -3.53
N THR A 138 0.87 -15.08 -4.42
CA THR A 138 1.27 -16.29 -5.14
C THR A 138 2.44 -17.03 -4.51
N ASN A 139 3.19 -16.41 -3.60
CA ASN A 139 4.38 -17.00 -2.99
C ASN A 139 4.20 -17.18 -1.48
N ASP A 140 4.87 -18.19 -0.91
CA ASP A 140 4.94 -18.40 0.54
C ASP A 140 6.10 -17.63 1.18
N THR A 141 7.11 -17.27 0.38
CA THR A 141 8.25 -16.47 0.81
C THR A 141 8.65 -15.52 -0.31
N LEU A 142 9.02 -14.30 0.09
CA LEU A 142 9.40 -13.21 -0.80
C LEU A 142 10.82 -12.77 -0.44
N SER A 143 11.75 -12.90 -1.39
CA SER A 143 13.05 -12.23 -1.33
C SER A 143 12.88 -10.86 -1.98
N ILE A 144 12.74 -9.83 -1.15
CA ILE A 144 12.43 -8.46 -1.57
C ILE A 144 13.72 -7.63 -1.52
N VAL A 145 14.08 -7.00 -2.62
CA VAL A 145 15.14 -6.00 -2.65
C VAL A 145 14.52 -4.63 -2.47
N VAL A 146 14.93 -3.94 -1.41
CA VAL A 146 14.55 -2.56 -1.12
C VAL A 146 15.75 -1.63 -1.25
N ARG A 147 15.51 -0.45 -1.81
CA ARG A 147 16.44 0.67 -1.74
C ARG A 147 16.15 1.48 -0.48
N ARG A 148 17.13 1.58 0.41
CA ARG A 148 17.09 2.39 1.63
C ARG A 148 18.22 3.40 1.60
N GLY A 149 17.88 4.67 1.39
CA GLY A 149 18.87 5.68 1.00
C GLY A 149 19.59 5.26 -0.28
N ASN A 150 20.91 5.04 -0.18
CA ASN A 150 21.73 4.61 -1.33
C ASN A 150 22.04 3.11 -1.37
N GLU A 151 21.57 2.34 -0.39
CA GLU A 151 21.90 0.92 -0.24
C GLU A 151 20.76 0.00 -0.69
N ASP A 152 21.13 -1.13 -1.31
CA ASP A 152 20.22 -2.24 -1.54
C ASP A 152 20.26 -3.21 -0.37
N ILE A 153 19.07 -3.50 0.16
CA ILE A 153 18.89 -4.44 1.26
C ILE A 153 17.96 -5.54 0.79
N ILE A 154 18.37 -6.79 1.01
CA ILE A 154 17.55 -7.97 0.74
C ILE A 154 16.81 -8.34 2.03
N LEU A 155 15.49 -8.40 1.95
CA LEU A 155 14.59 -8.77 3.04
C LEU A 155 13.84 -10.05 2.66
N ASN A 156 13.80 -11.02 3.57
CA ASN A 156 13.02 -12.23 3.38
C ASN A 156 11.71 -12.11 4.17
N VAL A 157 10.59 -11.97 3.46
CA VAL A 157 9.26 -11.79 4.05
C VAL A 157 8.42 -13.04 3.82
N VAL A 158 7.80 -13.54 4.88
CA VAL A 158 6.83 -14.64 4.83
C VAL A 158 5.43 -14.04 5.03
N PRO A 159 4.59 -13.93 3.99
CA PRO A 159 3.26 -13.35 4.12
C PRO A 159 2.37 -14.12 5.10
N GLU A 160 1.56 -13.40 5.85
CA GLU A 160 0.56 -13.94 6.77
C GLU A 160 -0.76 -14.21 6.03
N GLU A 161 -1.46 -15.28 6.40
CA GLU A 161 -2.83 -15.54 5.91
C GLU A 161 -3.85 -14.83 6.81
N MET A 162 -4.75 -14.05 6.21
CA MET A 162 -5.93 -13.57 6.93
C MET A 162 -6.90 -14.75 7.13
N GLY A 163 -7.08 -15.13 8.40
CA GLY A 163 -8.04 -16.16 8.84
C GLY A 163 -9.49 -15.72 8.79
#